data_AF-A0A2E8VMP7-F1
#
_entry.id   AF-A0A2E8VMP7-F1
#
_cell.length_a   1.000
_cell.length_b   1.000
_cell.length_c   1.000
_cell.angle_alpha   90.00
_cell.angle_beta   90.00
_cell.angle_gamma   90.00
#
_symmetry.space_group_name_H-M   'P 1'
#
loop_
_entity.id
_entity.type
_entity.pdbx_description
1 polymer ?
#
loop_
_entity_poly.entity_id
_entity_poly.type
_entity_poly.pdbx_seq_one_letter_code
_entity_poly.pdbx_strand_id
1 'polypeptide(L)'
;MRDARGFTLVEILVVLLIISVMVGVVIARFPSFTQDEEFLRESERIRLVMELLRDEAVIASTEYAFVPDKDTYTFHVYNEFEQGWIESTQAPFREHTLPEGLELVLRVEDTGFSLTPEDEETEPPVLVMSSGEVTPFELYVIRSTDRAERVLRADGYSRLVWEGEDEEGDD
;
A
#
# COMPACT_ATOMS: atom_id res chain seq x y z
N MET A 1 -3.99 -35.69 57.41
CA MET A 1 -2.67 -35.33 56.84
C MET A 1 -2.87 -35.16 55.34
N ARG A 2 -2.44 -34.05 54.76
CA ARG A 2 -2.59 -33.79 53.31
C ARG A 2 -1.44 -34.46 52.58
N ASP A 3 -1.71 -35.46 51.75
CA ASP A 3 -0.72 -36.05 50.86
C ASP A 3 -0.30 -35.03 49.80
N ALA A 4 0.92 -34.53 49.94
CA ALA A 4 1.59 -33.78 48.89
C ALA A 4 2.05 -34.79 47.83
N ARG A 5 1.21 -35.01 46.81
CA ARG A 5 1.58 -35.77 45.62
C ARG A 5 2.60 -34.92 44.83
N GLY A 6 3.86 -35.31 44.89
CA GLY A 6 4.93 -34.71 44.09
C GLY A 6 4.76 -35.06 42.60
N PHE A 7 5.12 -34.11 41.74
CA PHE A 7 5.11 -34.28 40.28
C PHE A 7 5.97 -35.48 39.87
N THR A 8 5.46 -36.29 38.94
CA THR A 8 6.24 -37.42 38.40
C THR A 8 7.19 -36.94 37.30
N LEU A 9 8.31 -37.62 37.10
CA LEU A 9 9.23 -37.32 35.98
C LEU A 9 8.51 -37.39 34.61
N VAL A 10 7.57 -38.33 34.48
CA VAL A 10 6.77 -38.50 33.26
C VAL A 10 5.88 -37.27 33.01
N GLU A 11 5.33 -36.67 34.06
CA GLU A 11 4.49 -35.48 33.95
C GLU A 11 5.28 -34.28 33.46
N ILE A 12 6.49 -34.06 33.97
CA ILE A 12 7.38 -32.99 33.49
C ILE A 12 7.79 -33.24 32.03
N LEU A 13 8.07 -34.50 31.65
CA LEU A 13 8.39 -34.85 30.26
C LEU A 13 7.22 -34.54 29.30
N VAL A 14 6.00 -34.90 29.70
CA VAL A 14 4.79 -34.65 28.88
C VAL A 14 4.52 -33.15 28.78
N VAL A 15 4.67 -32.39 29.86
CA VAL A 15 4.50 -30.93 29.83
C VAL A 15 5.51 -30.27 28.90
N LEU A 16 6.80 -30.66 28.96
CA LEU A 16 7.82 -30.14 28.06
C LEU A 16 7.53 -30.51 26.61
N LEU A 17 7.08 -31.74 26.33
CA LEU A 17 6.66 -32.17 25.00
C LEU A 17 5.51 -31.31 24.46
N ILE A 18 4.48 -31.07 25.27
CA ILE A 18 3.34 -30.23 24.88
C ILE A 18 3.82 -28.80 24.59
N ILE A 19 4.64 -28.21 25.46
CA ILE A 19 5.18 -26.86 25.25
C ILE A 19 6.01 -26.81 23.96
N SER A 20 6.87 -27.81 23.70
CA SER A 20 7.66 -27.86 22.46
C SER A 20 6.79 -27.95 21.20
N VAL A 21 5.73 -28.77 21.22
CA VAL A 21 4.79 -28.87 20.08
C VAL A 21 4.03 -27.56 19.90
N MET A 22 3.53 -26.95 20.98
CA MET A 22 2.83 -25.68 20.92
C MET A 22 3.71 -24.56 20.37
N VAL A 23 4.96 -24.45 20.85
CA VAL A 23 5.93 -23.47 20.35
C VAL A 23 6.23 -23.70 18.86
N GLY A 24 6.38 -24.96 18.44
CA GLY A 24 6.61 -25.30 17.03
C GLY A 24 5.47 -24.85 16.11
N VAL A 25 4.21 -25.03 16.52
CA VAL A 25 3.03 -24.60 15.75
C VAL A 25 2.93 -23.07 15.68
N VAL A 26 3.23 -22.37 16.78
CA VAL A 26 3.18 -20.90 16.83
C VAL A 26 4.22 -20.27 15.91
N ILE A 27 5.48 -20.74 15.94
CA ILE A 27 6.55 -20.22 15.08
C ILE A 27 6.22 -20.43 13.59
N ALA A 28 5.63 -21.56 13.23
CA ALA A 28 5.26 -21.85 11.84
C ALA A 28 4.16 -20.94 11.29
N ARG A 29 3.30 -20.36 12.14
CA ARG A 29 2.19 -19.47 11.75
C ARG A 29 2.56 -17.98 11.78
N PHE A 30 3.64 -17.61 12.45
CA PHE A 30 4.05 -16.23 12.63
C PHE A 30 4.32 -15.47 11.31
N PRO A 31 5.02 -16.06 10.30
CA PRO A 31 5.31 -15.35 9.06
C PRO A 31 4.07 -14.97 8.25
N SER A 32 3.01 -15.78 8.29
CA SER A 32 1.77 -15.49 7.57
C SER A 32 1.00 -14.33 8.21
N PHE A 33 0.95 -14.29 9.54
CA PHE A 33 0.28 -13.21 10.27
C PHE A 33 0.96 -11.85 10.06
N THR A 34 2.30 -11.81 10.08
CA THR A 34 3.04 -10.55 9.87
C THR A 34 2.93 -10.03 8.44
N GLN A 35 2.88 -10.92 7.45
CA GLN A 35 2.70 -10.55 6.04
C GLN A 35 1.30 -9.99 5.75
N ASP A 36 0.27 -10.45 6.46
CA ASP A 36 -1.09 -9.88 6.39
C ASP A 36 -1.14 -8.45 6.94
N GLU A 37 -0.57 -8.23 8.13
CA GLU A 37 -0.54 -6.89 8.72
C GLU A 37 0.29 -5.91 7.88
N GLU A 38 1.42 -6.34 7.33
CA GLU A 38 2.28 -5.51 6.48
C GLU A 38 1.60 -5.15 5.16
N PHE A 39 0.92 -6.10 4.52
CA PHE A 39 0.13 -5.86 3.31
C PHE A 39 -0.98 -4.82 3.53
N LEU A 40 -1.76 -4.98 4.60
CA LEU A 40 -2.84 -4.04 4.93
C LEU A 40 -2.31 -2.67 5.28
N ARG A 41 -1.21 -2.62 6.05
CA ARG A 41 -0.55 -1.38 6.45
C ARG A 41 0.01 -0.63 5.24
N GLU A 42 0.67 -1.31 4.31
CA GLU A 42 1.24 -0.66 3.13
C GLU A 42 0.16 -0.17 2.18
N SER A 43 -0.88 -0.98 1.97
CA SER A 43 -2.07 -0.56 1.21
C SER A 43 -2.58 0.76 1.78
N GLU A 44 -2.90 0.78 3.07
CA GLU A 44 -3.47 1.95 3.73
C GLU A 44 -2.54 3.17 3.73
N ARG A 45 -1.23 2.95 3.85
CA ARG A 45 -0.22 4.01 3.73
C ARG A 45 -0.30 4.69 2.36
N ILE A 46 -0.38 3.94 1.26
CA ILE A 46 -0.46 4.51 -0.09
C ILE A 46 -1.70 5.39 -0.22
N ARG A 47 -2.87 4.89 0.22
CA ARG A 47 -4.12 5.68 0.21
C ARG A 47 -3.96 6.99 0.98
N LEU A 48 -3.44 6.93 2.20
CA LEU A 48 -3.27 8.13 3.04
C LEU A 48 -2.29 9.14 2.44
N VAL A 49 -1.19 8.68 1.83
CA VAL A 49 -0.23 9.58 1.17
C VAL A 49 -0.83 10.20 -0.09
N MET A 50 -1.62 9.45 -0.87
CA MET A 50 -2.33 9.97 -2.04
C MET A 50 -3.39 11.01 -1.65
N GLU A 51 -4.16 10.76 -0.60
CA GLU A 51 -5.11 11.72 -0.03
C GLU A 51 -4.40 13.01 0.41
N LEU A 52 -3.26 12.86 1.09
CA LEU A 52 -2.44 14.00 1.50
C LEU A 52 -1.84 14.75 0.31
N LEU A 53 -1.43 14.05 -0.75
CA LEU A 53 -0.91 14.66 -1.97
C LEU A 53 -1.98 15.52 -2.64
N ARG A 54 -3.22 15.03 -2.70
CA ARG A 54 -4.37 15.79 -3.24
C ARG A 54 -4.67 17.02 -2.40
N ASP A 55 -4.68 16.89 -1.08
CA ASP A 55 -4.89 18.02 -0.19
C ASP A 55 -3.78 19.07 -0.35
N GLU A 56 -2.52 18.63 -0.47
CA GLU A 56 -1.37 19.51 -0.70
C GLU A 56 -1.45 20.21 -2.07
N ALA A 57 -1.86 19.50 -3.14
CA ALA A 57 -2.04 20.08 -4.48
C ALA A 57 -2.99 21.29 -4.46
N VAL A 58 -4.11 21.15 -3.73
CA VAL A 58 -5.10 22.21 -3.55
C VAL A 58 -4.53 23.36 -2.70
N ILE A 59 -3.86 23.05 -1.59
CA ILE A 59 -3.31 24.05 -0.66
C ILE A 59 -2.19 24.87 -1.30
N ALA A 60 -1.26 24.19 -1.96
CA ALA A 60 -0.11 24.79 -2.62
C ALA A 60 -0.47 25.40 -3.98
N SER A 61 -1.68 25.15 -4.49
CA SER A 61 -2.13 25.56 -5.82
C SER A 61 -1.15 25.12 -6.92
N THR A 62 -0.54 23.94 -6.76
CA THR A 62 0.42 23.35 -7.69
C THR A 62 0.00 21.94 -8.07
N GLU A 63 0.48 21.48 -9.22
CA GLU A 63 0.20 20.15 -9.72
C GLU A 63 1.25 19.17 -9.20
N TYR A 64 0.76 18.00 -8.80
CA TYR A 64 1.57 16.87 -8.39
C TYR A 64 1.31 15.68 -9.28
N ALA A 65 2.22 14.73 -9.23
CA ALA A 65 2.15 13.49 -9.97
C ALA A 65 2.53 12.32 -9.08
N PHE A 66 1.83 11.21 -9.27
CA PHE A 66 2.15 9.93 -8.67
C PHE A 66 2.67 8.99 -9.75
N VAL A 67 3.84 8.40 -9.51
CA VAL A 67 4.51 7.52 -10.46
C VAL A 67 4.78 6.19 -9.77
N PRO A 68 3.87 5.20 -9.90
CA PRO A 68 4.11 3.86 -9.40
C PRO A 68 5.03 3.10 -10.36
N ASP A 69 6.03 2.44 -9.80
CA ASP A 69 6.78 1.36 -10.44
C ASP A 69 6.30 0.03 -9.85
N LYS A 70 6.92 -1.09 -10.26
CA LYS A 70 6.60 -2.42 -9.78
C LYS A 70 6.78 -2.57 -8.27
N ASP A 71 7.94 -2.14 -7.77
CA ASP A 71 8.36 -2.37 -6.38
C ASP A 71 8.58 -1.05 -5.59
N THR A 72 8.34 0.09 -6.23
CA THR A 72 8.52 1.43 -5.66
C THR A 72 7.43 2.39 -6.13
N TYR A 73 7.36 3.57 -5.52
CA TYR A 73 6.63 4.69 -6.08
C TYR A 73 7.27 6.03 -5.70
N THR A 74 7.17 6.99 -6.61
CA THR A 74 7.67 8.35 -6.44
C THR A 74 6.57 9.38 -6.64
N PHE A 75 6.86 10.61 -6.23
CA PHE A 75 5.98 11.75 -6.41
C PHE A 75 6.74 12.87 -7.08
N HIS A 76 6.16 13.50 -8.08
CA HIS A 76 6.75 14.66 -8.72
C HIS A 76 5.89 15.90 -8.47
N VAL A 77 6.51 17.07 -8.47
CA VAL A 77 5.84 18.36 -8.42
C VAL A 77 6.12 19.10 -9.72
N TYR A 78 5.09 19.75 -10.28
CA TYR A 78 5.27 20.56 -11.47
C TYR A 78 5.97 21.88 -11.11
N ASN A 79 7.05 22.20 -11.83
CA ASN A 79 7.77 23.45 -11.69
C ASN A 79 7.43 24.36 -12.88
N GLU A 80 6.65 25.41 -12.61
CA GLU A 80 6.23 26.38 -13.64
C GLU A 80 7.38 27.14 -14.29
N PHE A 81 8.51 27.33 -13.60
CA PHE A 81 9.67 28.06 -14.12
C PHE A 81 10.48 27.21 -15.11
N GLU A 82 10.64 25.93 -14.80
CA GLU A 82 11.35 24.96 -15.65
C GLU A 82 10.42 24.29 -16.67
N GLN A 83 9.11 24.53 -16.55
CA GLN A 83 8.05 23.92 -17.35
C GLN A 83 8.15 22.39 -17.37
N GLY A 84 8.43 21.79 -16.21
CA GLY A 84 8.72 20.36 -16.12
C GLY A 84 8.46 19.77 -14.74
N TRP A 85 8.43 18.44 -14.71
CA TRP A 85 8.24 17.65 -13.49
C TRP A 85 9.55 17.47 -12.73
N ILE A 86 9.55 17.76 -11.43
CA ILE A 86 10.69 17.56 -10.54
C ILE A 86 10.32 16.51 -9.50
N GLU A 87 11.15 15.49 -9.35
CA GLU A 87 10.96 14.48 -8.31
C GLU A 87 11.04 15.10 -6.91
N SER A 88 10.04 14.80 -6.10
CA SER A 88 10.00 15.17 -4.70
C SER A 88 10.88 14.22 -3.89
N THR A 89 11.78 14.79 -3.11
CA THR A 89 12.76 14.06 -2.27
C THR A 89 12.49 14.21 -0.78
N GLN A 90 11.47 14.97 -0.40
CA GLN A 90 11.14 15.27 1.00
C GLN A 90 9.96 14.45 1.49
N ALA A 91 10.01 14.02 2.75
CA ALA A 91 8.87 13.36 3.38
C ALA A 91 7.68 14.34 3.50
N PRO A 92 6.44 13.89 3.27
CA PRO A 92 6.01 12.50 3.04
C PRO A 92 6.10 12.02 1.59
N PHE A 93 6.43 12.90 0.64
CA PHE A 93 6.41 12.67 -0.80
C PHE A 93 7.78 12.30 -1.39
N ARG A 94 8.61 11.57 -0.65
CA ARG A 94 9.86 11.02 -1.17
C ARG A 94 9.61 9.64 -1.78
N GLU A 95 10.54 9.16 -2.61
CA GLU A 95 10.54 7.77 -3.08
C GLU A 95 10.29 6.79 -1.92
N HIS A 96 9.41 5.83 -2.18
CA HIS A 96 9.16 4.72 -1.29
C HIS A 96 9.36 3.38 -1.97
N THR A 97 10.09 2.49 -1.29
CA THR A 97 10.22 1.09 -1.66
C THR A 97 9.20 0.26 -0.89
N LEU A 98 8.47 -0.59 -1.60
CA LEU A 98 7.50 -1.50 -1.00
C LEU A 98 8.21 -2.56 -0.14
N PRO A 99 7.55 -3.06 0.92
CA PRO A 99 7.94 -4.29 1.61
C PRO A 99 8.11 -5.48 0.65
N GLU A 100 8.96 -6.44 1.03
CA GLU A 100 9.23 -7.62 0.23
C GLU A 100 7.95 -8.43 -0.04
N GLY A 101 7.76 -8.83 -1.30
CA GLY A 101 6.61 -9.64 -1.71
C GLY A 101 5.35 -8.82 -1.99
N LEU A 102 5.43 -7.49 -2.03
CA LEU A 102 4.39 -6.61 -2.56
C LEU A 102 4.80 -6.06 -3.93
N GLU A 103 3.82 -5.92 -4.82
CA GLU A 103 3.98 -5.37 -6.16
C GLU A 103 2.83 -4.40 -6.46
N LEU A 104 3.10 -3.34 -7.22
CA LEU A 104 2.08 -2.42 -7.72
C LEU A 104 1.83 -2.63 -9.20
N VAL A 105 0.57 -2.52 -9.60
CA VAL A 105 0.15 -2.44 -11.00
C VAL A 105 -0.85 -1.30 -11.14
N LEU A 106 -0.55 -0.32 -11.99
CA LEU A 106 -1.44 0.78 -12.29
C LEU A 106 -2.22 0.51 -13.57
N ARG A 107 -3.53 0.79 -13.54
CA ARG A 107 -4.38 0.90 -14.72
C ARG A 107 -5.02 2.28 -14.73
N VAL A 108 -4.69 3.07 -15.74
CA VAL A 108 -5.33 4.38 -15.95
C VAL A 108 -6.50 4.18 -16.89
N GLU A 109 -7.65 4.76 -16.57
CA GLU A 109 -8.79 4.71 -17.48
C GLU A 109 -8.46 5.58 -18.70
N ASP A 110 -8.50 4.97 -19.90
CA ASP A 110 -8.03 5.60 -21.14
C ASP A 110 -8.86 6.85 -21.42
N THR A 111 -8.34 8.00 -20.97
CA THR A 111 -8.94 9.31 -21.13
C THR A 111 -8.69 9.85 -22.55
N GLY A 112 -8.18 9.02 -23.47
CA GLY A 112 -7.81 9.40 -24.83
C GLY A 112 -6.35 9.83 -24.96
N PHE A 113 -5.55 9.68 -23.91
CA PHE A 113 -4.09 9.82 -23.94
C PHE A 113 -3.45 8.47 -24.27
N SER A 114 -3.25 8.23 -25.57
CA SER A 114 -2.52 7.05 -26.06
C SER A 114 -1.04 7.18 -25.70
N LEU A 115 -0.60 6.44 -24.69
CA LEU A 115 0.81 6.23 -24.34
C LEU A 115 1.48 5.39 -25.43
N THR A 116 1.97 6.04 -26.48
CA THR A 116 2.96 5.41 -27.37
C THR A 116 4.31 5.56 -26.68
N PRO A 117 5.07 4.48 -26.43
CA PRO A 117 6.35 4.53 -25.72
C PRO A 117 7.50 5.16 -26.54
N GLU A 118 7.18 6.02 -27.51
CA GLU A 118 8.14 6.64 -28.44
C GLU A 118 8.39 8.14 -28.21
N ASP A 119 7.68 8.79 -27.28
CA ASP A 119 7.96 10.19 -26.92
C ASP A 119 8.68 10.25 -25.56
N GLU A 120 9.95 10.71 -25.57
CA GLU A 120 10.86 10.86 -24.43
C GLU A 120 10.48 11.97 -23.43
N GLU A 121 9.20 12.34 -23.36
CA GLU A 121 8.63 13.19 -22.30
C GLU A 121 7.43 12.44 -21.70
N THR A 122 7.73 11.42 -20.89
CA THR A 122 6.72 10.60 -20.22
C THR A 122 5.95 11.46 -19.22
N GLU A 123 4.81 12.00 -19.64
CA GLU A 123 3.83 12.57 -18.72
C GLU A 123 3.53 11.54 -17.63
N PRO A 124 3.51 11.96 -16.35
CA PRO A 124 3.31 11.04 -15.26
C PRO A 124 1.92 10.41 -15.36
N PRO A 125 1.79 9.11 -15.05
CA PRO A 125 0.58 8.35 -15.36
C PRO A 125 -0.62 8.73 -14.49
N VAL A 126 -0.39 9.36 -13.33
CA VAL A 126 -1.43 9.87 -12.45
C VAL A 126 -1.12 11.31 -12.08
N LEU A 127 -1.97 12.23 -12.54
CA LEU A 127 -1.91 13.65 -12.20
C LEU A 127 -2.84 13.94 -11.01
N VAL A 128 -2.38 14.84 -10.16
CA VAL A 128 -3.13 15.38 -9.02
C VAL A 128 -3.12 16.89 -9.16
N MET A 129 -4.27 17.42 -9.56
CA MET A 129 -4.41 18.81 -9.97
C MET A 129 -4.66 19.72 -8.77
N SER A 130 -4.31 21.00 -8.92
CA SER A 130 -4.59 22.04 -7.92
C SER A 130 -6.09 22.29 -7.66
N SER A 131 -6.96 21.79 -8.55
CA SER A 131 -8.43 21.77 -8.36
C SER A 131 -8.88 20.71 -7.35
N GLY A 132 -8.01 19.77 -7.00
CA GLY A 132 -8.35 18.55 -6.25
C GLY A 132 -8.79 17.39 -7.14
N GLU A 133 -8.80 17.58 -8.45
CA GLU A 133 -9.04 16.50 -9.42
C GLU A 133 -7.82 15.56 -9.48
N VAL A 134 -8.09 14.26 -9.59
CA VAL A 134 -7.09 13.20 -9.73
C VAL A 134 -7.40 12.42 -10.99
N THR A 135 -6.42 12.11 -11.83
CA THR A 135 -6.62 11.25 -13.00
C THR A 135 -7.34 9.96 -12.60
N PRO A 136 -8.44 9.56 -13.26
CA PRO A 136 -9.11 8.31 -12.92
C PRO A 136 -8.20 7.08 -13.10
N PHE A 137 -8.08 6.25 -12.06
CA PHE A 137 -7.22 5.08 -12.08
C PHE A 137 -7.70 3.97 -11.15
N GLU A 138 -7.18 2.77 -11.42
CA GLU A 138 -7.19 1.61 -10.52
C GLU A 138 -5.74 1.22 -10.20
N LEU A 139 -5.36 1.28 -8.93
CA LEU A 139 -4.05 0.87 -8.44
C LEU A 139 -4.19 -0.45 -7.69
N TYR A 140 -3.56 -1.49 -8.23
CA TYR A 140 -3.56 -2.83 -7.66
C TYR A 140 -2.34 -2.97 -6.76
N VAL A 141 -2.57 -3.26 -5.48
CA VAL A 141 -1.53 -3.68 -4.53
C VAL A 141 -1.62 -5.20 -4.42
N ILE A 142 -0.61 -5.90 -4.90
CA ILE A 142 -0.59 -7.36 -5.03
C ILE A 142 0.44 -7.94 -4.08
N ARG A 143 0.06 -8.96 -3.32
CA ARG A 143 0.98 -9.76 -2.52
C ARG A 143 1.36 -11.05 -3.24
N SER A 144 2.65 -11.22 -3.54
CA SER A 144 3.17 -12.32 -4.35
C SER A 144 3.08 -13.70 -3.68
N THR A 145 3.05 -13.78 -2.34
CA THR A 145 3.03 -15.05 -1.59
C THR A 145 1.76 -15.87 -1.84
N ASP A 146 0.59 -15.24 -1.88
CA ASP A 146 -0.71 -15.89 -2.00
C ASP A 146 -1.63 -15.24 -3.06
N ARG A 147 -1.11 -14.25 -3.79
CA ARG A 147 -1.84 -13.46 -4.80
C ARG A 147 -3.05 -12.75 -4.23
N ALA A 148 -3.04 -12.39 -2.94
CA ALA A 148 -3.99 -11.44 -2.40
C ALA A 148 -3.80 -10.09 -3.11
N GLU A 149 -4.89 -9.42 -3.47
CA GLU A 149 -4.87 -8.11 -4.10
C GLU A 149 -5.87 -7.16 -3.44
N ARG A 150 -5.54 -5.87 -3.42
CA ARG A 150 -6.46 -4.79 -3.09
C ARG A 150 -6.38 -3.74 -4.20
N VAL A 151 -7.54 -3.20 -4.58
CA VAL A 151 -7.65 -2.22 -5.65
C VAL A 151 -8.04 -0.88 -5.06
N LEU A 152 -7.19 0.13 -5.20
CA LEU A 152 -7.49 1.52 -4.86
C LEU A 152 -8.03 2.22 -6.09
N ARG A 153 -9.23 2.80 -6.00
CA ARG A 153 -9.87 3.52 -7.10
C ARG A 153 -9.90 5.03 -6.87
N ALA A 154 -9.70 5.77 -7.95
CA ALA A 154 -9.96 7.20 -8.03
C ALA A 154 -10.89 7.46 -9.23
N ASP A 155 -11.98 8.19 -9.01
CA ASP A 155 -13.00 8.47 -10.04
C ASP A 155 -12.85 9.84 -10.72
N GLY A 156 -11.88 10.65 -10.26
CA GLY A 156 -11.75 12.05 -10.68
C GLY A 156 -11.78 13.03 -9.51
N TYR A 157 -12.83 12.98 -8.69
CA TYR A 157 -13.13 14.05 -7.71
C TYR A 157 -13.43 13.51 -6.31
N SER A 158 -13.80 12.24 -6.18
CA SER A 158 -14.07 11.62 -4.90
C SER A 158 -12.78 11.39 -4.11
N ARG A 159 -12.95 11.02 -2.84
CA ARG A 159 -11.86 10.39 -2.09
C ARG A 159 -11.49 9.07 -2.75
N LEU A 160 -10.24 8.68 -2.59
CA LEU A 160 -9.76 7.37 -3.02
C LEU A 160 -10.32 6.30 -2.09
N VAL A 161 -10.93 5.28 -2.69
CA VAL A 161 -11.63 4.19 -1.97
C VAL A 161 -11.05 2.84 -2.36
N TRP A 162 -11.01 1.92 -1.40
CA TRP A 162 -10.70 0.52 -1.72
C TRP A 162 -11.93 -0.15 -2.32
N GLU A 163 -11.73 -0.96 -3.35
CA GLU A 163 -12.80 -1.80 -3.89
C GLU A 163 -13.41 -2.66 -2.78
N GLY A 164 -14.73 -2.56 -2.62
CA GLY A 164 -15.50 -3.27 -1.59
C GLY A 164 -15.73 -2.49 -0.29
N GLU A 165 -15.17 -1.28 -0.12
CA GLU A 165 -15.48 -0.42 1.04
C GLU A 165 -16.75 0.45 0.85
N ASP A 166 -17.29 0.55 -0.37
CA ASP A 166 -18.45 1.39 -0.69
C ASP A 166 -19.81 0.85 -0.18
N GLU A 167 -19.85 -0.34 0.44
CA GLU A 167 -21.11 -0.96 0.90
C GLU A 167 -21.51 -0.64 2.35
N GLU A 168 -20.67 0.03 3.16
CA GLU A 168 -20.95 0.25 4.60
C GLU A 168 -21.30 1.70 5.00
N GLY A 169 -21.57 2.58 4.02
CA GLY A 169 -21.68 4.02 4.25
C GLY A 169 -23.07 4.65 4.40
N ASP A 170 -24.18 3.89 4.28
CA ASP A 170 -25.55 4.44 4.34
C ASP A 170 -26.49 3.54 5.16
N ASP A 171 -26.42 3.63 6.50
CA ASP A 171 -27.49 3.22 7.43
C ASP A 171 -27.57 4.19 8.63
#